data_AF-A0A7I7WI84-F1
#
_entry.id   AF-A0A7I7WI84-F1
#
_cell.length_a   1.000
_cell.length_b   1.000
_cell.length_c   1.000
_cell.angle_alpha   90.00
_cell.angle_beta   90.00
_cell.angle_gamma   90.00
#
_symmetry.space_group_name_H-M   'P 1'
#
loop_
_entity.id
_entity.type
_entity.pdbx_description
1 polymer ?
#
loop_
_entity_poly.entity_id
_entity_poly.type
_entity_poly.pdbx_seq_one_letter_code
_entity_poly.pdbx_strand_id
1 'polypeptide(L)'
;MPRTDENGRQLKALLDYLLDGDVDAKDIYDALGISSSTYYRRIKEADYPDAEELRRVSDRFGVSYPDLQIRFGLMSEQEVWSYIESAPFGRTALREALDTRTAIRTSDRTRAPKLSELKPRSDAPPL
;
A
#
# COMPACT_ATOMS: atom_id res chain seq x y z
N MET A 1 7.18 -15.38 -22.17
CA MET A 1 7.59 -15.41 -20.75
C MET A 1 6.50 -14.73 -19.96
N PRO A 2 6.09 -15.24 -18.78
CA PRO A 2 5.13 -14.58 -17.91
C PRO A 2 5.64 -13.21 -17.49
N ARG A 3 4.74 -12.31 -17.09
CA ARG A 3 5.10 -11.01 -16.52
C ARG A 3 5.81 -11.23 -15.18
N THR A 4 6.84 -10.45 -14.96
CA THR A 4 7.63 -10.43 -13.73
C THR A 4 7.65 -9.02 -13.16
N ASP A 5 7.95 -8.92 -11.87
CA ASP A 5 8.21 -7.62 -11.26
C ASP A 5 9.49 -6.96 -11.79
N GLU A 6 9.77 -5.75 -11.31
CA GLU A 6 11.00 -4.98 -11.56
C GLU A 6 12.31 -5.75 -11.27
N ASN A 7 12.26 -6.78 -10.41
CA ASN A 7 13.39 -7.62 -10.01
C ASN A 7 13.40 -9.00 -10.71
N GLY A 8 12.51 -9.23 -11.68
CA GLY A 8 12.37 -10.52 -12.37
C GLY A 8 11.65 -11.61 -11.57
N ARG A 9 10.95 -11.25 -10.48
CA ARG A 9 10.20 -12.18 -9.63
C ARG A 9 8.81 -12.43 -10.20
N GLN A 10 8.37 -13.69 -10.12
CA GLN A 10 6.99 -14.05 -10.40
C GLN A 10 6.09 -13.74 -9.19
N LEU A 11 4.77 -13.75 -9.39
CA LEU A 11 3.78 -13.39 -8.37
C LEU A 11 4.01 -14.06 -7.02
N LYS A 12 4.19 -15.39 -6.96
CA LYS A 12 4.45 -16.07 -5.68
C LYS A 12 5.68 -15.49 -4.97
N ALA A 13 6.80 -15.36 -5.67
CA ALA A 13 8.05 -14.87 -5.08
C ALA A 13 7.96 -13.40 -4.65
N LEU A 14 7.14 -12.59 -5.34
CA LEU A 14 6.84 -11.24 -4.90
C LEU A 14 5.99 -11.25 -3.61
N LEU A 15 4.96 -12.09 -3.55
CA LEU A 15 4.11 -12.22 -2.35
C LEU A 15 4.90 -12.75 -1.15
N ASP A 16 5.74 -13.77 -1.36
CA ASP A 16 6.67 -14.30 -0.34
C ASP A 16 7.53 -13.16 0.27
N TYR A 17 7.97 -12.23 -0.57
CA TYR A 17 8.75 -11.07 -0.14
C TYR A 17 7.93 -10.00 0.57
N LEU A 18 6.74 -9.66 0.04
CA LEU A 18 5.89 -8.63 0.62
C LEU A 18 5.31 -9.04 1.98
N LEU A 19 5.12 -10.34 2.20
CA LEU A 19 4.48 -10.90 3.38
C LEU A 19 5.47 -11.48 4.40
N ASP A 20 6.78 -11.30 4.17
CA ASP A 20 7.86 -11.75 5.06
C ASP A 20 7.77 -13.25 5.45
N GLY A 21 7.27 -14.10 4.54
CA GLY A 21 7.17 -15.53 4.82
C GLY A 21 6.18 -16.34 3.95
N ASP A 22 6.61 -17.56 3.67
CA ASP A 22 6.10 -18.63 2.79
C ASP A 22 4.61 -18.61 2.43
N VAL A 23 4.28 -17.96 1.32
CA VAL A 23 2.96 -18.02 0.69
C VAL A 23 2.79 -19.35 0.01
N ASP A 24 1.84 -20.18 0.46
CA ASP A 24 1.53 -21.43 -0.22
C ASP A 24 0.96 -21.13 -1.62
N ALA A 25 1.43 -21.88 -2.62
CA ALA A 25 0.80 -21.88 -3.94
C ALA A 25 -0.70 -22.18 -3.86
N LYS A 26 -1.12 -22.96 -2.85
CA LYS A 26 -2.52 -23.21 -2.51
C LYS A 26 -3.30 -21.95 -2.24
N ASP A 27 -2.78 -21.06 -1.40
CA ASP A 27 -3.49 -19.81 -1.09
C ASP A 27 -3.64 -18.93 -2.32
N ILE A 28 -2.70 -19.01 -3.27
CA ILE A 28 -2.78 -18.28 -4.53
C ILE A 28 -3.87 -18.87 -5.43
N TYR A 29 -3.85 -20.17 -5.74
CA TYR A 29 -4.87 -20.73 -6.64
C TYR A 29 -6.28 -20.76 -6.02
N ASP A 30 -6.38 -20.82 -4.69
CA ASP A 30 -7.63 -20.62 -3.96
C ASP A 30 -8.13 -19.17 -4.11
N ALA A 31 -7.26 -18.17 -4.00
CA ALA A 31 -7.60 -16.76 -4.25
C ALA A 31 -8.12 -16.55 -5.67
N LEU A 32 -7.45 -17.18 -6.64
CA LEU A 32 -7.82 -17.10 -8.04
C LEU A 32 -9.12 -17.86 -8.36
N GLY A 33 -9.57 -18.76 -7.47
CA GLY A 33 -10.75 -19.60 -7.70
C GLY A 33 -10.55 -20.62 -8.80
N ILE A 34 -9.32 -21.12 -8.96
CA ILE A 34 -8.96 -22.08 -10.02
C ILE A 34 -8.34 -23.35 -9.42
N SER A 35 -8.37 -24.44 -10.19
CA SER A 35 -7.70 -25.68 -9.79
C SER A 35 -6.18 -25.53 -9.76
N SER A 36 -5.50 -26.34 -8.95
CA SER A 36 -4.04 -26.46 -8.95
C SER A 36 -3.48 -26.76 -10.35
N SER A 37 -4.11 -27.65 -11.12
CA SER A 37 -3.71 -27.92 -12.51
C SER A 37 -3.82 -26.71 -13.43
N THR A 38 -4.87 -25.91 -13.27
CA THR A 38 -5.04 -24.66 -14.03
C THR A 38 -3.97 -23.65 -13.65
N TYR A 39 -3.69 -23.51 -12.35
CA TYR A 39 -2.68 -22.61 -11.85
C TYR A 39 -1.29 -22.89 -12.42
N TYR A 40 -0.79 -24.14 -12.32
CA TYR A 40 0.54 -24.48 -12.83
C TYR A 40 0.68 -24.38 -14.36
N ARG A 41 -0.44 -24.41 -15.09
CA ARG A 41 -0.48 -24.06 -16.52
C ARG A 41 -0.39 -22.54 -16.69
N ARG A 42 -1.25 -21.80 -15.98
CA ARG A 42 -1.41 -20.35 -16.08
C ARG A 42 -0.12 -19.58 -15.76
N ILE A 43 0.63 -19.99 -14.74
CA ILE A 43 1.91 -19.32 -14.38
C ILE A 43 2.99 -19.37 -15.47
N LYS A 44 2.81 -20.18 -16.51
CA LYS A 44 3.72 -20.28 -17.66
C LYS A 44 3.29 -19.40 -18.84
N GLU A 45 2.06 -18.87 -18.80
CA GLU A 45 1.46 -18.08 -19.86
C GLU A 45 2.00 -16.65 -19.84
N ALA A 46 2.13 -16.03 -21.02
CA ALA A 46 2.82 -14.76 -21.16
C ALA A 46 2.05 -13.56 -20.57
N ASP A 47 0.74 -13.70 -20.45
CA ASP A 47 -0.19 -12.72 -19.91
C ASP A 47 -0.42 -12.87 -18.40
N TYR A 48 0.19 -13.87 -17.76
CA TYR A 48 0.13 -14.03 -16.31
C TYR A 48 1.19 -13.19 -15.59
N PRO A 49 0.86 -12.52 -14.47
CA PRO A 49 -0.50 -12.27 -13.99
C PRO A 49 -1.20 -11.15 -14.79
N ASP A 50 -2.53 -11.25 -14.91
CA ASP A 50 -3.40 -10.19 -15.41
C ASP A 50 -4.03 -9.35 -14.28
N ALA A 51 -4.73 -8.28 -14.65
CA ALA A 51 -5.30 -7.33 -13.69
C ALA A 51 -6.36 -7.97 -12.77
N GLU A 52 -7.18 -8.89 -13.27
CA GLU A 52 -8.20 -9.57 -12.47
C GLU A 52 -7.58 -10.58 -11.51
N GLU A 53 -6.55 -11.29 -11.94
CA GLU A 53 -5.76 -12.18 -11.10
C GLU A 53 -5.08 -11.39 -9.96
N LEU A 54 -4.47 -10.25 -10.27
CA LEU A 54 -3.87 -9.37 -9.25
C LEU A 54 -4.91 -8.82 -8.28
N ARG A 55 -6.12 -8.48 -8.75
CA ARG A 55 -7.22 -8.00 -7.89
C ARG A 55 -7.66 -9.07 -6.89
N ARG A 56 -7.84 -10.31 -7.34
CA ARG A 56 -8.22 -11.43 -6.46
C ARG A 56 -7.14 -11.72 -5.41
N VAL A 57 -5.89 -11.67 -5.82
CA VAL A 57 -4.74 -11.86 -4.93
C VAL A 57 -4.62 -10.69 -3.95
N SER A 58 -4.78 -9.44 -4.38
CA SER A 58 -4.77 -8.30 -3.46
C SER A 58 -5.86 -8.41 -2.40
N ASP A 59 -7.07 -8.79 -2.80
CA ASP A 59 -8.21 -8.95 -1.89
C ASP A 59 -7.95 -10.08 -0.88
N ARG A 60 -7.34 -11.20 -1.31
CA ARG A 60 -7.03 -12.34 -0.44
C ARG A 60 -5.92 -12.04 0.57
N PHE A 61 -4.83 -11.43 0.12
CA PHE A 61 -3.62 -11.25 0.92
C PHE A 61 -3.54 -9.89 1.62
N GLY A 62 -4.50 -9.00 1.36
CA GLY A 62 -4.53 -7.66 1.98
C GLY A 62 -3.40 -6.75 1.50
N VAL A 63 -2.86 -7.01 0.30
CA VAL A 63 -1.80 -6.19 -0.32
C VAL A 63 -2.43 -5.15 -1.26
N SER A 64 -1.70 -4.07 -1.54
CA SER A 64 -2.20 -2.97 -2.37
C SER A 64 -2.36 -3.40 -3.84
N TYR A 65 -3.59 -3.37 -4.35
CA TYR A 65 -3.89 -3.66 -5.76
C TYR A 65 -3.16 -2.71 -6.74
N PRO A 66 -3.15 -1.37 -6.53
CA PRO A 66 -2.35 -0.47 -7.37
C PRO A 66 -0.85 -0.78 -7.33
N ASP A 67 -0.30 -1.16 -6.17
CA ASP A 67 1.13 -1.51 -6.05
C ASP A 67 1.46 -2.75 -6.89
N LEU A 68 0.63 -3.79 -6.83
CA LEU A 68 0.82 -4.99 -7.66
C LEU A 68 0.75 -4.65 -9.15
N GLN A 69 -0.21 -3.81 -9.57
CA GLN A 69 -0.31 -3.41 -10.98
C GLN A 69 0.93 -2.64 -11.45
N ILE A 70 1.49 -1.77 -10.61
CA ILE A 70 2.72 -1.05 -10.91
C ILE A 70 3.90 -2.00 -11.05
N ARG A 71 4.08 -2.89 -10.09
CA ARG A 71 5.20 -3.85 -10.08
C ARG A 71 5.19 -4.76 -11.30
N PHE A 72 4.02 -5.24 -11.74
CA PHE A 72 3.88 -6.08 -12.94
C PHE A 72 3.74 -5.29 -14.25
N GLY A 73 3.89 -3.97 -14.22
CA GLY A 73 3.85 -3.12 -15.42
C GLY A 73 2.49 -3.06 -16.11
N LEU A 74 1.40 -3.34 -15.39
CA LEU A 74 0.03 -3.16 -15.87
C LEU A 74 -0.45 -1.71 -15.71
N MET A 75 0.23 -0.94 -14.87
CA MET A 75 -0.02 0.46 -14.59
C MET A 75 1.31 1.15 -14.24
N SER A 76 1.41 2.45 -14.47
CA SER A 76 2.56 3.25 -14.05
C SER A 76 2.22 4.10 -12.82
N GLU A 77 3.24 4.47 -12.05
CA GLU A 77 3.06 5.43 -10.95
C GLU A 77 2.50 6.76 -11.46
N GLN A 78 2.93 7.21 -12.65
CA GLN A 78 2.47 8.46 -13.24
C GLN A 78 0.97 8.41 -13.58
N GLU A 79 0.45 7.27 -14.03
CA GLU A 79 -0.99 7.09 -14.24
C GLU A 79 -1.78 7.20 -12.94
N VAL A 80 -1.27 6.61 -11.85
CA VAL A 80 -1.91 6.73 -10.52
C VAL A 80 -1.92 8.18 -10.05
N TRP A 81 -0.79 8.89 -10.18
CA TRP A 81 -0.72 10.31 -9.82
C TRP A 81 -1.67 11.17 -10.66
N SER A 82 -1.70 10.95 -11.98
CA SER A 82 -2.60 11.67 -12.89
C SER A 82 -4.07 11.43 -12.55
N TYR A 83 -4.43 10.20 -12.15
CA TYR A 83 -5.76 9.89 -11.66
C TYR A 83 -6.10 10.65 -10.37
N ILE A 84 -5.21 10.66 -9.37
CA ILE A 84 -5.44 11.34 -8.09
C ILE A 84 -5.58 12.86 -8.29
N GLU A 85 -4.74 13.46 -9.14
CA GLU A 85 -4.79 14.89 -9.44
C GLU A 85 -6.06 15.31 -10.20
N SER A 86 -6.53 14.47 -11.12
CA SER A 86 -7.75 14.74 -11.88
C SER A 86 -9.02 14.47 -11.05
N ALA A 87 -8.99 13.49 -10.15
CA ALA A 87 -10.11 13.08 -9.32
C ALA A 87 -10.63 14.24 -8.45
N PRO A 88 -11.94 14.54 -8.49
CA PRO A 88 -12.56 15.57 -7.63
C PRO A 88 -12.27 15.37 -6.15
N PHE A 89 -12.27 14.11 -5.70
CA PHE A 89 -11.99 13.75 -4.31
C PHE A 89 -10.50 13.84 -3.96
N GLY A 90 -9.61 13.41 -4.85
CA GLY A 90 -8.16 13.50 -4.66
C GLY A 90 -7.70 14.95 -4.49
N ARG A 91 -8.29 15.88 -5.25
CA ARG A 91 -8.03 17.32 -5.09
C ARG A 91 -8.43 17.88 -3.73
N THR A 92 -9.55 17.43 -3.16
CA THR A 92 -10.00 17.88 -1.83
C THR A 92 -9.10 17.30 -0.74
N ALA A 93 -8.85 15.99 -0.75
CA ALA A 93 -8.00 15.33 0.23
C ALA A 93 -6.55 15.85 0.20
N LEU A 94 -5.99 16.10 -0.99
CA LEU A 94 -4.66 16.68 -1.14
C LEU A 94 -4.58 18.11 -0.58
N ARG A 95 -5.61 18.94 -0.81
CA ARG A 95 -5.70 20.28 -0.22
C ARG A 95 -5.74 20.21 1.30
N GLU A 96 -6.60 19.38 1.87
CA GLU A 96 -6.72 19.20 3.32
C GLU A 96 -5.40 18.70 3.95
N ALA A 97 -4.70 17.77 3.30
CA ALA A 97 -3.40 17.27 3.76
C ALA A 97 -2.31 18.35 3.73
N LEU A 98 -2.27 19.17 2.66
CA LEU A 98 -1.33 20.28 2.53
C LEU A 98 -1.62 21.40 3.54
N ASP A 99 -2.90 21.71 3.77
CA ASP A 99 -3.33 22.69 4.77
C ASP A 99 -2.98 22.23 6.18
N THR A 100 -3.19 20.94 6.49
CA THR A 100 -2.78 20.34 7.77
C THR A 100 -1.27 20.40 7.96
N ARG A 101 -0.48 20.08 6.92
CA ARG A 101 0.98 20.12 6.97
C ARG A 101 1.51 21.55 7.15
N THR A 102 0.80 22.53 6.60
CA THR A 102 1.10 23.95 6.79
C THR A 102 0.74 24.40 8.21
N ALA A 103 -0.40 23.97 8.73
CA ALA A 103 -0.83 24.23 10.11
C ALA A 103 0.13 23.63 11.15
N ILE A 104 0.63 22.41 10.93
CA ILE A 104 1.65 21.79 11.81
C ILE A 104 2.94 22.61 11.81
N ARG A 105 3.40 23.04 10.63
CA ARG A 105 4.60 23.89 10.49
C ARG A 105 4.44 25.27 11.13
N THR A 106 3.24 25.84 11.16
CA THR A 106 2.98 27.11 11.85
C THR A 106 2.78 26.93 13.35
N SER A 107 2.20 25.82 13.80
CA SER A 107 2.04 25.52 15.24
C SER A 107 3.36 25.26 15.97
N ASP A 108 4.38 24.74 15.28
CA ASP A 108 5.74 24.61 15.83
C ASP A 108 6.41 25.99 16.10
N ARG A 109 5.91 27.07 15.49
CA ARG A 109 6.38 28.45 15.77
C ARG A 109 5.72 29.07 17.01
N THR A 110 4.62 28.50 17.51
CA THR A 110 4.09 28.82 18.84
C THR A 110 4.80 27.98 19.89
N ARG A 111 5.98 28.48 20.28
CA ARG A 111 6.79 28.14 21.46
C ARG A 111 6.04 27.30 22.50
N ALA A 112 6.36 26.00 22.59
CA ALA A 112 5.98 25.19 23.73
C ALA A 112 6.50 25.87 25.03
N PRO A 113 5.66 26.00 26.08
CA PRO A 113 6.09 26.64 27.31
C PRO A 113 7.23 25.83 27.94
N LYS A 114 8.29 26.54 28.34
CA LYS A 114 9.48 25.89 28.92
C LYS A 114 9.10 25.25 30.25
N LEU A 115 9.81 24.18 30.65
CA LEU A 115 9.60 23.50 31.93
C LEU A 115 9.64 24.46 33.14
N SER A 116 10.40 25.55 33.04
CA SER A 116 10.49 26.65 34.02
C SER A 116 9.23 27.51 34.14
N GLU A 117 8.31 27.43 33.19
CA GLU A 117 7.04 28.17 33.14
C GLU A 117 5.86 27.33 33.67
N LEU A 118 6.08 26.04 33.95
CA LEU A 118 5.07 25.15 34.53
C LEU A 118 5.01 25.36 36.05
N LYS A 119 3.87 25.85 36.55
CA LYS A 119 3.59 25.92 37.99
C LYS A 119 3.13 24.55 38.51
N PRO A 120 3.71 24.06 39.62
CA PRO A 120 3.19 22.89 40.33
C PRO A 120 1.73 23.09 40.70
N ARG A 121 0.90 22.05 40.53
CA ARG A 121 -0.51 22.10 40.92
C ARG A 121 -0.60 22.20 42.43
N SER A 122 -1.30 23.22 42.92
CA SER A 122 -1.46 23.54 44.34
C SER A 122 -2.33 22.55 45.13
N ASP A 123 -2.89 21.56 44.45
CA ASP A 123 -3.86 20.61 44.97
C ASP A 123 -3.24 19.21 45.21
N ALA A 124 -1.92 19.15 45.42
CA ALA A 124 -1.25 17.91 45.73
C ALA A 124 -1.38 17.61 47.24
N PRO A 125 -1.94 16.45 47.63
CA PRO A 125 -2.02 16.07 49.03
C PRO A 125 -0.60 15.82 49.60
N PRO A 126 -0.34 16.19 50.87
CA PRO A 126 0.95 15.99 51.51
C PRO A 126 1.25 14.49 51.71
N LEU A 127 2.53 14.12 51.53
CA LEU A 127 3.08 12.78 51.81
C LEU A 127 3.26 12.53 53.31
#